data_AF-A0A367S256-F1
#
_entry.id   AF-A0A367S256-F1
#
_cell.length_a   1.000
_cell.length_b   1.000
_cell.length_c   1.000
_cell.angle_alpha   90.00
_cell.angle_beta   90.00
_cell.angle_gamma   90.00
#
_symmetry.space_group_name_H-M   'P 1'
#
loop_
_entity.id
_entity.type
_entity.pdbx_description
1 polymer ?
#
loop_
_entity_poly.entity_id
_entity_poly.type
_entity_poly.pdbx_seq_one_letter_code
_entity_poly.pdbx_strand_id
1 'polypeptide(L)'
;MASLDQAIEAHLPVQRVGEAERVTGNVFIFWPLEKPKQKIIPLLADDDIQSPKPKKAKKSDDPNHSHTPMLRPKLAAPAVFRKAENPLRTILILWETPQCRNALIAEICQLLYLSPTKVENIYEGSYGSLCIKTQHVGDLTQDLEIQHFSEARKSYQQQRPNLLVERINKITAFLPQTKELSGALIEIRPKPRISEADPKLAWRIGAMKAGYLNQHIHRITTETDADKLKKSGLEPVKRAVSDLLRQFGILPDTPLINSKKDGIDPDVWLTCFYVLRRTRKTNAENIPKTVVLMIRVNPITAKVELTTPDLFKEQGWISYPVGLAHLLDEDWDSNSYDESNEELDDEQKRKEQTKEQRLINKFVAECLQECLNTPITDNKPPRVLFMAEALNARKILNWLQNQNLLTNDPLQALKQYLSQEQINRLWVVRLRIADTGEVPVAIVKDSSGSRTSGVYRWRGVCDDGERSLYLSVRKALYTERGTTILQKNQSRLDNGSRQPGRARILEIALIHHPEIKGDKLAHFVHSLRSRWPYFANDVSLPLPFPFAIKAKEYAISTKDPVESPETEDSNF
;
A
#
# COMPACT_ATOMS: atom_id res chain seq x y z
N MET A 1 28.43 -25.74 19.68
CA MET A 1 27.14 -25.19 20.18
C MET A 1 26.66 -26.15 21.25
N ALA A 2 26.02 -25.69 22.34
CA ALA A 2 25.08 -26.61 23.00
C ALA A 2 24.22 -27.15 21.85
N SER A 3 24.27 -28.47 21.64
CA SER A 3 23.63 -29.00 20.43
C SER A 3 22.17 -28.66 20.50
N LEU A 4 21.53 -28.58 19.34
CA LEU A 4 20.08 -28.47 19.25
C LEU A 4 19.40 -29.49 20.20
N ASP A 5 20.03 -30.66 20.40
CA ASP A 5 19.60 -31.73 21.29
C ASP A 5 19.58 -31.32 22.78
N GLN A 6 20.54 -30.53 23.28
CA GLN A 6 20.53 -30.00 24.66
C GLN A 6 19.44 -28.94 24.92
N ALA A 7 19.02 -28.22 23.88
CA ALA A 7 17.91 -27.26 23.95
C ALA A 7 16.54 -27.95 23.85
N ILE A 8 16.49 -29.09 23.15
CA ILE A 8 15.32 -29.96 23.02
C ILE A 8 15.07 -30.74 24.33
N GLU A 9 16.11 -31.25 25.00
CA GLU A 9 15.99 -31.94 26.30
C GLU A 9 15.46 -31.06 27.44
N ALA A 10 15.61 -29.73 27.35
CA ALA A 10 15.24 -28.78 28.43
C ALA A 10 13.90 -28.04 28.21
N HIS A 11 13.18 -28.29 27.12
CA HIS A 11 11.88 -27.65 26.78
C HIS A 11 11.86 -26.11 26.86
N LEU A 12 12.95 -25.44 26.48
CA LEU A 12 13.07 -23.98 26.57
C LEU A 12 12.54 -23.27 25.29
N PRO A 13 11.75 -22.18 25.40
CA PRO A 13 11.30 -21.39 24.26
C PRO A 13 12.34 -20.33 23.87
N VAL A 14 13.43 -20.72 23.20
CA VAL A 14 14.38 -19.77 22.58
C VAL A 14 15.06 -20.42 21.38
N GLN A 15 14.75 -19.98 20.15
CA GLN A 15 15.58 -20.31 18.98
C GLN A 15 16.05 -19.04 18.26
N ARG A 16 17.31 -18.65 18.52
CA ARG A 16 18.12 -17.85 17.59
C ARG A 16 18.57 -18.80 16.48
N VAL A 17 18.23 -18.51 15.22
CA VAL A 17 18.56 -19.37 14.08
C VAL A 17 19.49 -18.65 13.11
N GLY A 18 20.69 -19.22 12.88
CA GLY A 18 21.59 -18.96 11.74
C GLY A 18 22.26 -17.58 11.63
N GLU A 19 23.44 -17.55 11.02
CA GLU A 19 24.08 -16.32 10.53
C GLU A 19 23.46 -15.95 9.17
N ALA A 20 23.15 -14.67 8.96
CA ALA A 20 22.73 -14.16 7.67
C ALA A 20 23.89 -13.44 6.98
N GLU A 21 24.17 -13.81 5.73
CA GLU A 21 25.25 -13.23 4.94
C GLU A 21 24.77 -12.24 3.92
N ARG A 22 25.45 -11.09 3.84
CA ARG A 22 25.10 -10.06 2.88
C ARG A 22 25.33 -10.58 1.46
N VAL A 23 24.28 -10.58 0.66
CA VAL A 23 24.39 -10.85 -0.76
C VAL A 23 24.91 -9.58 -1.42
N THR A 24 26.03 -9.67 -2.14
CA THR A 24 26.57 -8.53 -2.89
C THR A 24 25.70 -8.25 -4.10
N GLY A 25 25.29 -6.99 -4.27
CA GLY A 25 24.41 -6.57 -5.35
C GLY A 25 24.44 -5.06 -5.54
N ASN A 26 24.07 -4.61 -6.74
CA ASN A 26 24.03 -3.20 -7.07
C ASN A 26 22.81 -2.54 -6.41
N VAL A 27 23.07 -1.62 -5.47
CA VAL A 27 22.03 -0.75 -4.94
C VAL A 27 21.92 0.46 -5.87
N PHE A 28 20.83 0.55 -6.63
CA PHE A 28 20.55 1.70 -7.50
C PHE A 28 19.37 2.52 -6.97
N ILE A 29 19.50 3.84 -7.01
CA ILE A 29 18.41 4.77 -6.68
C ILE A 29 17.51 4.90 -7.91
N PHE A 30 16.35 4.24 -7.87
CA PHE A 30 15.43 4.19 -9.01
C PHE A 30 14.89 5.57 -9.41
N TRP A 31 14.56 6.41 -8.42
CA TRP A 31 14.06 7.77 -8.61
C TRP A 31 15.13 8.81 -8.24
N PRO A 32 16.12 9.09 -9.10
CA PRO A 32 17.18 10.03 -8.78
C PRO A 32 16.58 11.41 -8.50
N LEU A 33 17.12 12.12 -7.50
CA LEU A 33 16.84 13.53 -7.28
C LEU A 33 17.60 14.32 -8.35
N GLU A 34 16.91 15.23 -9.06
CA GLU A 34 17.59 16.25 -9.85
C GLU A 34 18.42 17.09 -8.87
N LYS A 35 19.73 17.21 -9.11
CA LYS A 35 20.58 18.07 -8.28
C LYS A 35 20.17 19.52 -8.57
N PRO A 36 19.91 20.35 -7.54
CA PRO A 36 19.65 21.76 -7.78
C PRO A 36 20.85 22.36 -8.51
N LYS A 37 20.61 22.97 -9.67
CA LYS A 37 21.64 23.76 -10.35
C LYS A 37 22.09 24.83 -9.37
N GLN A 38 23.31 24.73 -8.86
CA GLN A 38 23.87 25.76 -8.00
C GLN A 38 23.96 27.04 -8.83
N LYS A 39 23.06 28.00 -8.58
CA LYS A 39 23.31 29.39 -8.99
C LYS A 39 24.47 29.87 -8.13
N ILE A 40 25.67 29.86 -8.68
CA ILE A 40 26.78 30.65 -8.14
C ILE A 40 26.35 32.10 -8.32
N ILE A 41 25.94 32.76 -7.25
CA ILE A 41 25.76 34.20 -7.23
C ILE A 41 27.18 34.76 -7.13
N PRO A 42 27.70 35.49 -8.12
CA PRO A 42 28.96 36.20 -7.95
C PRO A 42 28.71 37.22 -6.82
N LEU A 43 29.42 37.07 -5.71
CA LEU A 43 29.57 38.16 -4.76
C LEU A 43 30.31 39.24 -5.54
N LEU A 44 29.65 40.36 -5.82
CA LEU A 44 30.37 41.60 -6.09
C LEU A 44 31.27 41.81 -4.87
N ALA A 45 32.57 41.86 -5.13
CA ALA A 45 33.58 42.14 -4.14
C ALA A 45 33.41 43.60 -3.72
N ASP A 46 32.80 43.82 -2.56
CA ASP A 46 33.10 45.01 -1.79
C ASP A 46 34.32 44.66 -0.92
N ASP A 47 35.42 45.36 -1.21
CA ASP A 47 36.64 45.36 -0.42
C ASP A 47 36.32 45.93 0.96
N ASP A 48 35.98 45.07 1.91
CA ASP A 48 36.50 45.07 3.28
C ASP A 48 35.60 44.24 4.21
N ILE A 49 36.25 43.55 5.16
CA ILE A 49 35.70 42.87 6.35
C ILE A 49 35.26 41.40 6.18
N GLN A 50 36.11 40.53 6.75
CA GLN A 50 35.83 39.18 7.28
C GLN A 50 34.98 38.24 6.41
N SER A 51 35.68 37.32 5.74
CA SER A 51 35.18 36.14 5.04
C SER A 51 33.91 35.54 5.68
N PRO A 52 32.72 35.71 5.09
CA PRO A 52 31.52 35.06 5.60
C PRO A 52 31.61 33.57 5.32
N LYS A 53 31.44 32.73 6.35
CA LYS A 53 31.20 31.29 6.17
C LYS A 53 30.10 31.11 5.10
N PRO A 54 30.24 30.16 4.15
CA PRO A 54 29.25 29.98 3.09
C PRO A 54 27.88 29.73 3.71
N LYS A 55 26.96 30.68 3.51
CA LYS A 55 25.55 30.48 3.85
C LYS A 55 25.06 29.27 3.05
N LYS A 56 24.58 28.23 3.74
CA LYS A 56 23.93 27.07 3.11
C LYS A 56 22.94 27.58 2.07
N ALA A 57 23.08 27.15 0.82
CA ALA A 57 22.18 27.51 -0.26
C ALA A 57 20.71 27.32 0.19
N LYS A 58 19.86 28.32 -0.04
CA LYS A 58 18.40 28.18 0.12
C LYS A 58 17.99 26.89 -0.62
N LYS A 59 17.24 26.00 0.04
CA LYS A 59 16.53 24.90 -0.64
C LYS A 59 15.85 25.52 -1.86
N SER A 60 16.13 25.02 -3.05
CA SER A 60 15.46 25.54 -4.24
C SER A 60 13.96 25.28 -4.10
N ASP A 61 13.14 26.28 -4.40
CA ASP A 61 11.68 26.15 -4.43
C ASP A 61 11.17 25.45 -5.71
N ASP A 62 12.04 24.74 -6.44
CA ASP A 62 11.64 23.98 -7.63
C ASP A 62 10.75 22.80 -7.22
N PRO A 63 9.48 22.74 -7.67
CA PRO A 63 8.57 21.65 -7.32
C PRO A 63 9.07 20.28 -7.82
N ASN A 64 10.00 20.22 -8.77
CA ASN A 64 10.58 18.96 -9.26
C ASN A 64 11.64 18.36 -8.33
N HIS A 65 12.07 19.06 -7.28
CA HIS A 65 13.08 18.55 -6.33
C HIS A 65 12.48 17.79 -5.13
N SER A 66 11.23 17.33 -5.23
CA SER A 66 10.60 16.52 -4.20
C SER A 66 11.27 15.14 -4.04
N HIS A 67 11.44 14.69 -2.80
CA HIS A 67 11.86 13.31 -2.51
C HIS A 67 10.81 12.27 -2.91
N THR A 68 9.54 12.67 -3.02
CA THR A 68 8.45 11.84 -3.52
C THR A 68 8.29 12.04 -5.03
N PRO A 69 8.51 11.01 -5.87
CA PRO A 69 8.45 11.14 -7.33
C PRO A 69 7.13 11.70 -7.87
N MET A 70 5.99 11.20 -7.40
CA MET A 70 4.65 11.66 -7.81
C MET A 70 4.24 13.02 -7.25
N LEU A 71 5.12 13.71 -6.52
CA LEU A 71 4.98 15.14 -6.20
C LEU A 71 5.83 16.03 -7.11
N ARG A 72 6.50 15.45 -8.13
CA ARG A 72 7.26 16.18 -9.14
C ARG A 72 6.38 16.38 -10.36
N PRO A 73 6.04 17.62 -10.75
CA PRO A 73 5.15 17.86 -11.87
C PRO A 73 5.59 17.21 -13.19
N LYS A 74 6.90 17.16 -13.46
CA LYS A 74 7.47 16.47 -14.65
C LYS A 74 7.16 14.96 -14.72
N LEU A 75 6.85 14.31 -13.59
CA LEU A 75 6.49 12.89 -13.55
C LEU A 75 4.97 12.71 -13.44
N ALA A 76 4.29 13.52 -12.62
CA ALA A 76 2.87 13.38 -12.37
C ALA A 76 2.01 13.80 -13.57
N ALA A 77 2.27 14.95 -14.19
CA ALA A 77 1.48 15.46 -15.31
C ALA A 77 1.40 14.47 -16.50
N PRO A 78 2.51 13.97 -17.07
CA PRO A 78 2.44 12.99 -18.16
C PRO A 78 1.76 11.68 -17.73
N ALA A 79 1.96 11.25 -16.48
CA ALA A 79 1.34 10.03 -15.96
C ALA A 79 -0.19 10.13 -15.85
N VAL A 80 -0.72 11.30 -15.49
CA VAL A 80 -2.17 11.54 -15.38
C VAL A 80 -2.83 11.61 -16.76
N PHE A 81 -2.20 12.30 -17.72
CA PHE A 81 -2.80 12.58 -19.03
C PHE A 81 -2.44 11.56 -20.12
N ARG A 82 -1.70 10.50 -19.79
CA ARG A 82 -1.50 9.39 -20.72
C ARG A 82 -2.84 8.76 -21.11
N LYS A 83 -2.87 8.14 -22.29
CA LYS A 83 -4.05 7.39 -22.75
C LYS A 83 -4.26 6.16 -21.83
N ALA A 84 -5.28 6.23 -20.98
CA ALA A 84 -5.70 5.15 -20.09
C ALA A 84 -7.13 4.71 -20.43
N GLU A 85 -7.51 3.50 -20.02
CA GLU A 85 -8.89 3.00 -20.14
C GLU A 85 -9.87 3.87 -19.35
N ASN A 86 -9.45 4.35 -18.17
CA ASN A 86 -10.24 5.22 -17.30
C ASN A 86 -9.44 6.48 -16.93
N PRO A 87 -9.38 7.48 -17.82
CA PRO A 87 -8.60 8.70 -17.59
C PRO A 87 -9.26 9.58 -16.53
N LEU A 88 -8.46 10.12 -15.60
CA LEU A 88 -8.94 11.11 -14.63
C LEU A 88 -9.23 12.43 -15.34
N ARG A 89 -10.50 12.65 -15.70
CA ARG A 89 -10.95 13.85 -16.43
C ARG A 89 -11.59 14.91 -15.55
N THR A 90 -12.20 14.50 -14.45
CA THR A 90 -12.91 15.39 -13.53
C THR A 90 -12.46 15.14 -12.10
N ILE A 91 -12.18 16.22 -11.37
CA ILE A 91 -12.03 16.21 -9.92
C ILE A 91 -13.11 17.12 -9.32
N LEU A 92 -13.94 16.57 -8.43
CA LEU A 92 -14.88 17.31 -7.60
C LEU A 92 -14.23 17.63 -6.25
N ILE A 93 -14.16 18.91 -5.89
CA ILE A 93 -13.69 19.36 -4.58
C ILE A 93 -14.91 19.69 -3.72
N LEU A 94 -15.16 18.87 -2.70
CA LEU A 94 -16.17 19.12 -1.67
C LEU A 94 -15.50 19.80 -0.48
N TRP A 95 -15.86 21.05 -0.23
CA TRP A 95 -15.16 21.92 0.73
C TRP A 95 -16.08 22.45 1.82
N GLU A 96 -15.53 22.60 3.03
CA GLU A 96 -16.13 23.33 4.15
C GLU A 96 -15.47 24.71 4.29
N THR A 97 -14.17 24.80 4.00
CA THR A 97 -13.41 26.05 4.09
C THR A 97 -12.89 26.52 2.71
N PRO A 98 -13.04 27.81 2.36
CA PRO A 98 -12.48 28.34 1.11
C PRO A 98 -10.95 28.18 1.01
N GLN A 99 -10.26 28.17 2.15
CA GLN A 99 -8.81 27.98 2.24
C GLN A 99 -8.40 26.58 1.77
N CYS A 100 -9.09 25.54 2.23
CA CYS A 100 -8.83 24.16 1.80
C CYS A 100 -9.12 24.01 0.29
N ARG A 101 -10.27 24.53 -0.17
CA ARG A 101 -10.62 24.55 -1.60
C ARG A 101 -9.52 25.15 -2.46
N ASN A 102 -9.08 26.37 -2.14
CA ASN A 102 -8.09 27.08 -2.93
C ASN A 102 -6.72 26.37 -2.90
N ALA A 103 -6.34 25.78 -1.75
CA ALA A 103 -5.09 25.03 -1.62
C ALA A 103 -5.11 23.75 -2.46
N LEU A 104 -6.23 23.02 -2.51
CA LEU A 104 -6.39 21.83 -3.35
C LEU A 104 -6.31 22.18 -4.83
N ILE A 105 -7.01 23.24 -5.28
CA ILE A 105 -6.94 23.71 -6.67
C ILE A 105 -5.50 24.10 -7.03
N ALA A 106 -4.83 24.87 -6.17
CA ALA A 106 -3.46 25.30 -6.42
C ALA A 106 -2.49 24.12 -6.52
N GLU A 107 -2.61 23.12 -5.64
CA GLU A 107 -1.76 21.92 -5.68
C GLU A 107 -2.03 21.09 -6.94
N ILE A 108 -3.30 20.88 -7.34
CA ILE A 108 -3.63 20.17 -8.58
C ILE A 108 -3.03 20.90 -9.79
N CYS A 109 -3.22 22.22 -9.88
CA CYS A 109 -2.70 23.01 -10.99
C CYS A 109 -1.18 22.98 -11.06
N GLN A 110 -0.51 23.11 -9.91
CA GLN A 110 0.95 23.06 -9.82
C GLN A 110 1.48 21.66 -10.20
N LEU A 111 0.88 20.61 -9.66
CA LEU A 111 1.33 19.23 -9.87
C LEU A 111 1.14 18.78 -11.32
N LEU A 112 0.08 19.25 -11.99
CA LEU A 112 -0.29 18.80 -13.33
C LEU A 112 0.05 19.81 -14.43
N TYR A 113 0.75 20.90 -14.10
CA TYR A 113 1.06 22.00 -15.02
C TYR A 113 -0.18 22.61 -15.71
N LEU A 114 -1.26 22.78 -14.95
CA LEU A 114 -2.52 23.31 -15.47
C LEU A 114 -2.70 24.80 -15.13
N SER A 115 -3.47 25.49 -15.96
CA SER A 115 -3.92 26.88 -15.78
C SER A 115 -5.42 26.99 -16.09
N PRO A 116 -6.16 27.88 -15.42
CA PRO A 116 -7.58 28.07 -15.69
C PRO A 116 -7.81 28.59 -17.11
N THR A 117 -8.87 28.13 -17.76
CA THR A 117 -9.29 28.59 -19.08
C THR A 117 -10.44 29.61 -19.00
N LYS A 118 -10.91 30.09 -20.16
CA LYS A 118 -12.15 30.89 -20.26
C LYS A 118 -13.42 30.05 -20.05
N VAL A 119 -13.33 28.72 -20.22
CA VAL A 119 -14.45 27.83 -20.00
C VAL A 119 -14.52 27.48 -18.52
N GLU A 120 -15.69 27.64 -17.93
CA GLU A 120 -15.88 27.45 -16.49
C GLU A 120 -15.42 26.06 -16.05
N ASN A 121 -14.65 26.01 -14.96
CA ASN A 121 -14.14 24.78 -14.35
C ASN A 121 -13.17 23.95 -15.21
N ILE A 122 -12.77 24.41 -16.40
CA ILE A 122 -11.78 23.71 -17.24
C ILE A 122 -10.39 24.32 -17.04
N TYR A 123 -9.42 23.46 -16.77
CA TYR A 123 -8.02 23.79 -16.58
C TYR A 123 -7.18 23.04 -17.61
N GLU A 124 -6.26 23.73 -18.27
CA GLU A 124 -5.47 23.20 -19.38
C GLU A 124 -3.97 23.41 -19.17
N GLY A 125 -3.19 22.48 -19.69
CA GLY A 125 -1.74 22.48 -19.65
C GLY A 125 -1.14 21.77 -20.86
N SER A 126 0.18 21.71 -20.93
CA SER A 126 0.89 21.11 -22.07
C SER A 126 0.65 19.61 -22.25
N TYR A 127 0.21 18.91 -21.18
CA TYR A 127 -0.01 17.46 -21.20
C TYR A 127 -1.48 17.08 -21.39
N GLY A 128 -2.43 17.99 -21.13
CA GLY A 128 -3.85 17.69 -21.20
C GLY A 128 -4.73 18.70 -20.45
N SER A 129 -6.00 18.35 -20.29
CA SER A 129 -7.03 19.17 -19.65
C SER A 129 -7.74 18.41 -18.54
N LEU A 130 -8.13 19.12 -17.49
CA LEU A 130 -8.89 18.58 -16.37
C LEU A 130 -10.06 19.50 -16.01
N CYS A 131 -11.22 18.94 -15.74
CA CYS A 131 -12.34 19.67 -15.17
C CYS A 131 -12.24 19.64 -13.63
N ILE A 132 -12.14 20.79 -12.98
CA ILE A 132 -12.15 20.91 -11.51
C ILE A 132 -13.43 21.60 -11.09
N LYS A 133 -14.38 20.82 -10.56
CA LYS A 133 -15.64 21.34 -10.01
C LYS A 133 -15.50 21.54 -8.51
N THR A 134 -16.25 22.49 -7.96
CA THR A 134 -16.27 22.69 -6.50
C THR A 134 -17.68 22.82 -5.98
N GLN A 135 -17.94 22.28 -4.79
CA GLN A 135 -19.25 22.35 -4.14
C GLN A 135 -19.04 22.41 -2.62
N HIS A 136 -19.80 23.25 -1.93
CA HIS A 136 -19.73 23.32 -0.48
C HIS A 136 -20.36 22.06 0.12
N VAL A 137 -19.74 21.47 1.14
CA VAL A 137 -20.13 20.14 1.65
C VAL A 137 -21.36 20.18 2.57
N GLY A 138 -21.68 21.34 3.14
CA GLY A 138 -22.83 21.52 4.04
C GLY A 138 -22.74 20.63 5.28
N ASP A 139 -23.87 20.09 5.71
CA ASP A 139 -23.96 19.25 6.92
C ASP A 139 -23.65 17.77 6.68
N LEU A 140 -23.34 17.37 5.44
CA LEU A 140 -23.13 15.96 5.08
C LEU A 140 -21.83 15.37 5.66
N THR A 141 -20.91 16.21 6.14
CA THR A 141 -19.67 15.80 6.83
C THR A 141 -19.78 15.78 8.34
N GLN A 142 -20.95 16.13 8.90
CA GLN A 142 -21.21 15.95 10.31
C GLN A 142 -21.16 14.46 10.68
N ASP A 143 -20.80 14.18 11.94
CA ASP A 143 -20.84 12.83 12.49
C ASP A 143 -22.23 12.22 12.27
N LEU A 144 -22.30 10.89 12.21
CA LEU A 144 -23.59 10.21 12.21
C LEU A 144 -24.25 10.51 13.57
N GLU A 145 -25.39 11.22 13.56
CA GLU A 145 -26.12 11.55 14.79
C GLU A 145 -26.68 10.27 15.42
N ILE A 146 -26.29 10.01 16.67
CA ILE A 146 -26.71 8.82 17.41
C ILE A 146 -27.61 9.30 18.54
N GLN A 147 -28.90 8.95 18.47
CA GLN A 147 -29.83 9.22 19.56
C GLN A 147 -29.57 8.23 20.71
N HIS A 148 -29.62 8.71 21.96
CA HIS A 148 -29.57 7.88 23.18
C HIS A 148 -28.32 7.00 23.39
N PHE A 149 -27.11 7.59 23.31
CA PHE A 149 -25.85 6.85 23.60
C PHE A 149 -25.80 6.25 25.03
N SER A 150 -26.61 6.76 25.96
CA SER A 150 -26.70 6.27 27.35
C SER A 150 -27.40 4.91 27.48
N GLU A 151 -28.14 4.45 26.46
CA GLU A 151 -28.84 3.16 26.47
C GLU A 151 -28.05 2.11 25.69
N ALA A 152 -27.62 1.07 26.40
CA ALA A 152 -26.84 -0.10 25.97
C ALA A 152 -26.32 -0.15 24.52
N ARG A 153 -24.99 -0.22 24.37
CA ARG A 153 -24.18 -0.45 23.14
C ARG A 153 -24.75 -1.47 22.12
N LYS A 154 -25.64 -2.39 22.54
CA LYS A 154 -26.38 -3.33 21.68
C LYS A 154 -27.43 -2.66 20.78
N SER A 155 -28.16 -1.65 21.28
CA SER A 155 -29.14 -0.88 20.48
C SER A 155 -28.45 -0.13 19.32
N TYR A 156 -27.24 0.37 19.58
CA TYR A 156 -26.43 1.09 18.59
C TYR A 156 -26.02 0.24 17.37
N GLN A 157 -25.55 -0.99 17.60
CA GLN A 157 -25.15 -1.88 16.51
C GLN A 157 -26.32 -2.26 15.59
N GLN A 158 -27.55 -2.23 16.11
CA GLN A 158 -28.77 -2.49 15.36
C GLN A 158 -29.22 -1.29 14.52
N GLN A 159 -29.00 -0.05 15.00
CA GLN A 159 -29.40 1.17 14.28
C GLN A 159 -28.40 1.63 13.22
N ARG A 160 -27.10 1.34 13.41
CA ARG A 160 -26.02 1.82 12.54
C ARG A 160 -26.20 1.53 11.04
N PRO A 161 -26.64 0.34 10.60
CA PRO A 161 -26.86 0.07 9.17
C PRO A 161 -27.87 1.04 8.56
N ASN A 162 -28.98 1.33 9.25
CA ASN A 162 -30.01 2.25 8.76
C ASN A 162 -29.50 3.69 8.65
N LEU A 163 -28.74 4.17 9.65
CA LEU A 163 -28.12 5.49 9.62
C LEU A 163 -27.11 5.63 8.48
N LEU A 164 -26.34 4.56 8.20
CA LEU A 164 -25.42 4.53 7.06
C LEU A 164 -26.19 4.58 5.74
N VAL A 165 -27.24 3.78 5.56
CA VAL A 165 -28.06 3.77 4.35
C VAL A 165 -28.68 5.14 4.11
N GLU A 166 -29.26 5.76 5.14
CA GLU A 166 -29.83 7.10 5.04
C GLU A 166 -28.78 8.14 4.61
N ARG A 167 -27.60 8.12 5.25
CA ARG A 167 -26.50 9.04 4.89
C ARG A 167 -25.98 8.79 3.48
N ILE A 168 -25.83 7.53 3.06
CA ILE A 168 -25.41 7.14 1.71
C ILE A 168 -26.39 7.70 0.67
N ASN A 169 -27.69 7.55 0.90
CA ASN A 169 -28.72 8.06 -0.02
C ASN A 169 -28.70 9.59 -0.10
N LYS A 170 -28.57 10.28 1.04
CA LYS A 170 -28.41 11.75 1.09
C LYS A 170 -27.20 12.22 0.30
N ILE A 171 -26.04 11.57 0.47
CA ILE A 171 -24.81 11.89 -0.25
C ILE A 171 -24.99 11.64 -1.75
N THR A 172 -25.53 10.48 -2.14
CA THR A 172 -25.73 10.11 -3.55
C THR A 172 -26.65 11.10 -4.28
N ALA A 173 -27.71 11.56 -3.62
CA ALA A 173 -28.65 12.53 -4.17
C ALA A 173 -28.07 13.96 -4.23
N PHE A 174 -27.17 14.29 -3.30
CA PHE A 174 -26.52 15.61 -3.23
C PHE A 174 -25.45 15.81 -4.31
N LEU A 175 -24.78 14.73 -4.71
CA LEU A 175 -23.65 14.79 -5.64
C LEU A 175 -24.11 14.75 -7.10
N PRO A 176 -23.44 15.52 -7.98
CA PRO A 176 -23.76 15.50 -9.40
C PRO A 176 -23.31 14.18 -10.03
N GLN A 177 -24.25 13.42 -10.60
CA GLN A 177 -23.99 12.12 -11.23
C GLN A 177 -23.02 12.23 -12.41
N THR A 178 -22.11 11.26 -12.53
CA THR A 178 -21.15 11.19 -13.66
C THR A 178 -21.37 9.93 -14.49
N LYS A 179 -21.12 10.04 -15.81
CA LYS A 179 -21.16 8.89 -16.72
C LYS A 179 -19.88 8.04 -16.63
N GLU A 180 -18.76 8.72 -16.41
CA GLU A 180 -17.43 8.11 -16.27
C GLU A 180 -16.97 8.31 -14.83
N LEU A 181 -16.12 7.40 -14.36
CA LEU A 181 -15.55 7.45 -13.02
C LEU A 181 -14.69 8.72 -12.85
N SER A 182 -15.03 9.51 -11.85
CA SER A 182 -14.39 10.80 -11.54
C SER A 182 -13.73 10.78 -10.17
N GLY A 183 -12.83 11.72 -9.90
CA GLY A 183 -12.18 11.86 -8.60
C GLY A 183 -12.94 12.83 -7.69
N ALA A 184 -12.89 12.61 -6.37
CA ALA A 184 -13.40 13.55 -5.38
C ALA A 184 -12.39 13.77 -4.25
N LEU A 185 -12.18 15.03 -3.88
CA LEU A 185 -11.43 15.45 -2.69
C LEU A 185 -12.41 16.05 -1.70
N ILE A 186 -12.57 15.40 -0.55
CA ILE A 186 -13.64 15.71 0.40
C ILE A 186 -13.03 16.21 1.70
N GLU A 187 -13.26 17.49 2.01
CA GLU A 187 -12.94 18.04 3.32
C GLU A 187 -13.93 17.49 4.35
N ILE A 188 -13.39 16.85 5.38
CA ILE A 188 -14.16 16.26 6.48
C ILE A 188 -13.69 16.82 7.82
N ARG A 189 -14.59 16.78 8.80
CA ARG A 189 -14.25 17.17 10.17
C ARG A 189 -13.22 16.21 10.80
N PRO A 190 -12.53 16.62 11.87
CA PRO A 190 -11.62 15.75 12.60
C PRO A 190 -12.30 14.46 13.04
N LYS A 191 -11.50 13.39 13.20
CA LYS A 191 -12.02 12.06 13.55
C LYS A 191 -12.86 12.14 14.84
N PRO A 192 -14.09 11.60 14.85
CA PRO A 192 -14.89 11.56 16.07
C PRO A 192 -14.24 10.67 17.14
N ARG A 193 -14.58 10.92 18.41
CA ARG A 193 -14.12 10.09 19.54
C ARG A 193 -14.56 8.63 19.39
N ILE A 194 -15.74 8.42 18.80
CA ILE A 194 -16.34 7.11 18.54
C ILE A 194 -16.13 6.79 17.06
N SER A 195 -15.43 5.69 16.76
CA SER A 195 -15.06 5.38 15.37
C SER A 195 -16.27 5.04 14.50
N GLU A 196 -17.34 4.53 15.10
CA GLU A 196 -18.56 4.14 14.42
C GLU A 196 -19.44 5.34 14.02
N ALA A 197 -19.20 6.52 14.60
CA ALA A 197 -19.82 7.78 14.20
C ALA A 197 -19.13 8.44 12.98
N ASP A 198 -17.98 7.91 12.55
CA ASP A 198 -17.18 8.45 11.44
C ASP A 198 -17.95 8.34 10.11
N PRO A 199 -18.27 9.46 9.43
CA PRO A 199 -19.07 9.44 8.21
C PRO A 199 -18.29 8.96 6.98
N LYS A 200 -16.97 8.68 7.08
CA LYS A 200 -16.12 8.29 5.94
C LYS A 200 -16.63 7.09 5.16
N LEU A 201 -17.19 6.08 5.83
CA LEU A 201 -17.70 4.90 5.15
C LEU A 201 -18.92 5.26 4.28
N ALA A 202 -19.84 6.06 4.82
CA ALA A 202 -20.99 6.54 4.07
C ALA A 202 -20.56 7.44 2.89
N TRP A 203 -19.55 8.29 3.09
CA TRP A 203 -18.97 9.10 2.01
C TRP A 203 -18.34 8.24 0.92
N ARG A 204 -17.61 7.18 1.28
CA ARG A 204 -17.00 6.29 0.28
C ARG A 204 -18.03 5.64 -0.62
N ILE A 205 -19.07 5.08 0.00
CA ILE A 205 -20.13 4.37 -0.72
C ILE A 205 -21.00 5.37 -1.49
N GLY A 206 -21.48 6.43 -0.84
CA GLY A 206 -22.37 7.41 -1.47
C GLY A 206 -21.71 8.20 -2.59
N ALA A 207 -20.44 8.60 -2.45
CA ALA A 207 -19.72 9.26 -3.52
C ALA A 207 -19.42 8.29 -4.68
N MET A 208 -19.08 7.03 -4.39
CA MET A 208 -18.91 6.02 -5.43
C MET A 208 -20.19 5.77 -6.22
N LYS A 209 -21.34 5.65 -5.55
CA LYS A 209 -22.65 5.52 -6.20
C LYS A 209 -23.02 6.72 -7.08
N ALA A 210 -22.44 7.90 -6.81
CA ALA A 210 -22.56 9.07 -7.68
C ALA A 210 -21.48 9.15 -8.78
N GLY A 211 -20.60 8.14 -8.87
CA GLY A 211 -19.54 8.02 -9.86
C GLY A 211 -18.18 8.59 -9.44
N TYR A 212 -17.91 8.76 -8.14
CA TYR A 212 -16.67 9.34 -7.63
C TYR A 212 -15.83 8.42 -6.73
N LEU A 213 -14.60 8.12 -7.18
CA LEU A 213 -13.52 7.68 -6.29
C LEU A 213 -13.09 8.85 -5.39
N ASN A 214 -13.10 8.64 -4.08
CA ASN A 214 -12.96 9.73 -3.13
C ASN A 214 -11.77 9.57 -2.18
N GLN A 215 -11.14 10.70 -1.89
CA GLN A 215 -10.10 10.83 -0.88
C GLN A 215 -10.47 11.95 0.09
N HIS A 216 -10.29 11.66 1.38
CA HIS A 216 -10.64 12.59 2.44
C HIS A 216 -9.44 13.41 2.88
N ILE A 217 -9.69 14.67 3.25
CA ILE A 217 -8.75 15.57 3.91
C ILE A 217 -9.42 16.15 5.16
N HIS A 218 -8.71 16.16 6.29
CA HIS A 218 -9.25 16.78 7.49
C HIS A 218 -9.20 18.31 7.38
N ARG A 219 -10.23 18.97 7.93
CA ARG A 219 -10.31 20.43 8.01
C ARG A 219 -9.04 21.03 8.60
N ILE A 220 -8.60 22.14 8.00
CA ILE A 220 -7.46 22.93 8.50
C ILE A 220 -8.01 23.88 9.57
N THR A 221 -7.82 23.58 10.87
CA THR A 221 -8.57 24.24 11.96
C THR A 221 -7.79 25.26 12.79
N THR A 222 -6.45 25.28 12.83
CA THR A 222 -5.69 26.19 13.73
C THR A 222 -4.61 27.04 13.05
N GLU A 223 -4.24 28.19 13.63
CA GLU A 223 -3.06 28.98 13.20
C GLU A 223 -1.75 28.19 13.34
N THR A 224 -1.65 27.28 14.32
CA THR A 224 -0.57 26.29 14.42
C THR A 224 -0.56 25.27 13.28
N ASP A 225 -1.73 24.90 12.75
CA ASP A 225 -1.84 24.12 11.52
C ASP A 225 -1.49 24.97 10.30
N ALA A 226 -1.82 26.27 10.30
CA ALA A 226 -1.38 27.23 9.28
C ALA A 226 0.15 27.45 9.30
N ASP A 227 0.77 27.48 10.48
CA ASP A 227 2.22 27.60 10.65
C ASP A 227 2.97 26.28 10.42
N LYS A 228 2.35 25.12 10.70
CA LYS A 228 2.80 23.82 10.16
C LYS A 228 2.65 23.80 8.63
N LEU A 229 1.56 24.32 8.08
CA LEU A 229 1.39 24.56 6.64
C LEU A 229 2.45 25.50 6.06
N LYS A 230 3.01 26.45 6.83
CA LYS A 230 4.12 27.31 6.41
C LYS A 230 5.51 26.70 6.60
N LYS A 231 5.76 25.92 7.67
CA LYS A 231 7.07 25.31 8.00
C LYS A 231 7.28 23.94 7.35
N SER A 232 6.22 23.15 7.19
CA SER A 232 6.19 21.83 6.54
C SER A 232 5.32 21.80 5.27
N GLY A 233 4.76 22.93 4.82
CA GLY A 233 4.32 23.13 3.44
C GLY A 233 3.39 22.06 2.88
N LEU A 234 2.08 22.24 2.95
CA LEU A 234 1.14 21.51 2.07
C LEU A 234 1.09 19.97 2.21
N GLU A 235 1.77 19.32 3.18
CA GLU A 235 1.82 17.84 3.20
C GLU A 235 0.45 17.14 3.20
N PRO A 236 -0.58 17.57 3.97
CA PRO A 236 -1.90 16.95 3.91
C PRO A 236 -2.60 17.14 2.56
N VAL A 237 -2.48 18.32 1.94
CA VAL A 237 -3.06 18.65 0.62
C VAL A 237 -2.36 17.84 -0.46
N LYS A 238 -1.02 17.87 -0.50
CA LYS A 238 -0.17 17.06 -1.37
C LYS A 238 -0.48 15.58 -1.25
N ARG A 239 -0.60 15.09 -0.01
CA ARG A 239 -0.93 13.69 0.27
C ARG A 239 -2.33 13.35 -0.20
N ALA A 240 -3.33 14.22 0.00
CA ALA A 240 -4.69 13.97 -0.48
C ALA A 240 -4.76 13.91 -2.01
N VAL A 241 -4.16 14.88 -2.72
CA VAL A 241 -4.09 14.88 -4.19
C VAL A 241 -3.33 13.65 -4.69
N SER A 242 -2.16 13.38 -4.12
CA SER A 242 -1.34 12.21 -4.46
C SER A 242 -2.05 10.89 -4.17
N ASP A 243 -2.81 10.79 -3.10
CA ASP A 243 -3.54 9.59 -2.71
C ASP A 243 -4.74 9.35 -3.63
N LEU A 244 -5.38 10.42 -4.14
CA LEU A 244 -6.39 10.33 -5.19
C LEU A 244 -5.78 9.79 -6.49
N LEU A 245 -4.63 10.32 -6.95
CA LEU A 245 -3.94 9.78 -8.13
C LEU A 245 -3.63 8.29 -7.98
N ARG A 246 -3.23 7.89 -6.76
CA ARG A 246 -3.00 6.49 -6.43
C ARG A 246 -4.26 5.63 -6.48
N GLN A 247 -5.41 6.13 -6.02
CA GLN A 247 -6.70 5.42 -6.17
C GLN A 247 -7.06 5.21 -7.64
N PHE A 248 -6.65 6.12 -8.52
CA PHE A 248 -6.77 5.97 -9.96
C PHE A 248 -5.74 5.02 -10.59
N GLY A 249 -4.89 4.37 -9.81
CA GLY A 249 -3.88 3.43 -10.33
C GLY A 249 -2.77 4.13 -11.12
N ILE A 250 -2.58 5.44 -10.93
CA ILE A 250 -1.64 6.21 -11.73
C ILE A 250 -0.22 5.96 -11.24
N LEU A 251 0.69 5.69 -12.17
CA LEU A 251 2.12 5.49 -11.95
C LEU A 251 2.89 6.32 -12.98
N PRO A 252 4.13 6.77 -12.69
CA PRO A 252 4.95 7.48 -13.66
C PRO A 252 5.09 6.70 -14.97
N ASP A 253 5.14 7.42 -16.09
CA ASP A 253 5.34 6.87 -17.43
C ASP A 253 6.79 6.34 -17.67
N THR A 254 7.52 6.08 -16.59
CA THR A 254 8.86 5.51 -16.62
C THR A 254 8.77 4.01 -16.37
N PRO A 255 9.36 3.15 -17.23
CA PRO A 255 9.34 1.71 -17.03
C PRO A 255 9.87 1.34 -15.65
N LEU A 256 9.05 0.59 -14.89
CA LEU A 256 9.33 0.15 -13.53
C LEU A 256 10.43 -0.91 -13.46
N ILE A 257 10.88 -1.47 -14.59
CA ILE A 257 12.01 -2.41 -14.69
C ILE A 257 13.06 -1.82 -15.63
N ASN A 258 14.30 -1.75 -15.16
CA ASN A 258 15.46 -1.35 -15.96
C ASN A 258 16.31 -2.59 -16.26
N SER A 259 16.16 -3.14 -17.47
CA SER A 259 16.83 -4.40 -17.86
C SER A 259 18.33 -4.42 -17.59
N LYS A 260 19.04 -3.32 -17.85
CA LYS A 260 20.49 -3.21 -17.66
C LYS A 260 20.89 -3.21 -16.18
N LYS A 261 20.10 -2.55 -15.32
CA LYS A 261 20.44 -2.39 -13.90
C LYS A 261 19.94 -3.55 -13.04
N ASP A 262 18.76 -4.05 -13.38
CA ASP A 262 18.10 -5.15 -12.67
C ASP A 262 18.59 -6.51 -13.17
N GLY A 263 19.07 -6.55 -14.42
CA GLY A 263 19.36 -7.79 -15.14
C GLY A 263 18.11 -8.63 -15.38
N ILE A 264 16.92 -8.04 -15.30
CA ILE A 264 15.64 -8.73 -15.44
C ILE A 264 14.95 -8.21 -16.70
N ASP A 265 14.39 -9.13 -17.47
CA ASP A 265 13.57 -8.79 -18.63
C ASP A 265 12.37 -7.95 -18.16
N PRO A 266 12.09 -6.77 -18.75
CA PRO A 266 10.90 -6.00 -18.41
C PRO A 266 9.59 -6.67 -18.82
N ASP A 267 9.62 -7.73 -19.62
CA ASP A 267 8.46 -8.57 -19.97
C ASP A 267 8.05 -9.52 -18.82
N VAL A 268 7.82 -8.93 -17.64
CA VAL A 268 7.41 -9.62 -16.41
C VAL A 268 6.22 -8.91 -15.78
N TRP A 269 5.08 -9.59 -15.64
CA TRP A 269 3.98 -9.07 -14.85
C TRP A 269 4.34 -9.10 -13.36
N LEU A 270 4.15 -7.98 -12.66
CA LEU A 270 4.27 -7.94 -11.20
C LEU A 270 2.90 -8.22 -10.60
N THR A 271 2.72 -9.34 -9.91
CA THR A 271 1.42 -9.74 -9.37
C THR A 271 1.47 -9.98 -7.86
N CYS A 272 0.38 -9.66 -7.17
CA CYS A 272 0.21 -10.05 -5.76
C CYS A 272 -1.18 -10.58 -5.45
N PHE A 273 -1.24 -11.49 -4.49
CA PHE A 273 -2.48 -11.95 -3.85
C PHE A 273 -2.62 -11.30 -2.48
N TYR A 274 -3.84 -10.87 -2.14
CA TYR A 274 -4.13 -10.24 -0.87
C TYR A 274 -5.54 -10.58 -0.37
N VAL A 275 -5.67 -10.73 0.94
CA VAL A 275 -6.94 -11.03 1.62
C VAL A 275 -7.42 -9.78 2.36
N LEU A 276 -8.63 -9.34 2.04
CA LEU A 276 -9.35 -8.28 2.72
C LEU A 276 -10.30 -8.90 3.75
N ARG A 277 -10.24 -8.40 4.98
CA ARG A 277 -11.14 -8.82 6.07
C ARG A 277 -11.85 -7.60 6.61
N ARG A 278 -13.18 -7.64 6.62
CA ARG A 278 -14.05 -6.72 7.35
C ARG A 278 -14.52 -7.42 8.61
N THR A 279 -14.32 -6.79 9.75
CA THR A 279 -15.03 -7.13 10.98
C THR A 279 -16.43 -6.51 10.98
N ARG A 280 -17.29 -6.97 11.90
CA ARG A 280 -18.61 -6.38 12.17
C ARG A 280 -18.59 -4.85 12.30
N LYS A 281 -17.55 -4.30 12.97
CA LYS A 281 -17.37 -2.84 13.17
C LYS A 281 -17.00 -2.10 11.89
N THR A 282 -16.29 -2.76 10.98
CA THR A 282 -15.77 -2.15 9.74
C THR A 282 -16.75 -2.28 8.57
N ASN A 283 -17.69 -3.23 8.64
CA ASN A 283 -18.69 -3.47 7.59
C ASN A 283 -19.93 -2.57 7.78
N ALA A 284 -20.57 -2.19 6.67
CA ALA A 284 -21.82 -1.43 6.68
C ALA A 284 -23.01 -2.26 7.19
N GLU A 285 -23.02 -3.55 6.89
CA GLU A 285 -24.07 -4.52 7.27
C GLU A 285 -23.87 -5.13 8.66
N ASN A 286 -22.78 -4.79 9.37
CA ASN A 286 -22.44 -5.35 10.68
C ASN A 286 -22.19 -6.88 10.70
N ILE A 287 -21.85 -7.48 9.56
CA ILE A 287 -21.49 -8.90 9.39
C ILE A 287 -19.99 -8.99 9.03
N PRO A 288 -19.20 -9.92 9.62
CA PRO A 288 -17.81 -10.09 9.19
C PRO A 288 -17.79 -10.64 7.76
N LYS A 289 -16.91 -10.09 6.93
CA LYS A 289 -16.89 -10.35 5.48
C LYS A 289 -15.45 -10.51 5.03
N THR A 290 -15.15 -11.52 4.21
CA THR A 290 -13.80 -11.70 3.63
C THR A 290 -13.88 -11.69 2.11
N VAL A 291 -12.96 -10.99 1.47
CA VAL A 291 -12.77 -11.07 0.02
C VAL A 291 -11.29 -11.23 -0.29
N VAL A 292 -10.98 -12.02 -1.30
CA VAL A 292 -9.61 -12.13 -1.82
C VAL A 292 -9.51 -11.34 -3.11
N LEU A 293 -8.34 -10.75 -3.35
CA LEU A 293 -8.09 -10.03 -4.59
C LEU A 293 -6.70 -10.34 -5.13
N MET A 294 -6.58 -10.22 -6.44
CA MET A 294 -5.30 -10.20 -7.13
C MET A 294 -5.09 -8.84 -7.81
N ILE A 295 -3.86 -8.36 -7.76
CA ILE A 295 -3.44 -7.13 -8.46
C ILE A 295 -2.30 -7.49 -9.38
N ARG A 296 -2.35 -6.98 -10.61
CA ARG A 296 -1.23 -7.04 -11.54
C ARG A 296 -0.82 -5.64 -12.00
N VAL A 297 0.49 -5.46 -12.19
CA VAL A 297 1.08 -4.24 -12.71
C VAL A 297 1.93 -4.57 -13.92
N ASN A 298 1.63 -3.91 -15.04
CA ASN A 298 2.48 -3.91 -16.21
C ASN A 298 3.65 -2.96 -15.94
N PRO A 299 4.90 -3.43 -15.85
CA PRO A 299 6.02 -2.57 -15.49
C PRO A 299 6.40 -1.60 -16.61
N ILE A 300 6.02 -1.83 -17.86
CA ILE A 300 6.36 -0.98 -19.00
C ILE A 300 5.32 0.11 -19.18
N THR A 301 4.05 -0.28 -19.31
CA THR A 301 2.94 0.66 -19.53
C THR A 301 2.41 1.25 -18.24
N ALA A 302 2.89 0.78 -17.07
CA ALA A 302 2.40 1.17 -15.76
C ALA A 302 0.87 0.99 -15.60
N LYS A 303 0.26 0.06 -16.36
CA LYS A 303 -1.14 -0.35 -16.21
C LYS A 303 -1.29 -1.10 -14.89
N VAL A 304 -2.33 -0.78 -14.12
CA VAL A 304 -2.66 -1.43 -12.85
C VAL A 304 -4.06 -1.99 -12.97
N GLU A 305 -4.20 -3.29 -12.70
CA GLU A 305 -5.46 -4.02 -12.80
C GLU A 305 -5.70 -4.82 -11.53
N LEU A 306 -6.97 -5.05 -11.24
CA LEU A 306 -7.44 -5.80 -10.08
C LEU A 306 -8.53 -6.78 -10.50
N THR A 307 -8.60 -7.90 -9.80
CA THR A 307 -9.73 -8.83 -9.90
C THR A 307 -9.99 -9.52 -8.56
N THR A 308 -11.20 -10.01 -8.39
CA THR A 308 -11.69 -10.86 -7.28
C THR A 308 -12.31 -12.12 -7.89
N PRO A 309 -12.60 -13.18 -7.11
CA PRO A 309 -13.16 -14.42 -7.67
C PRO A 309 -14.42 -14.22 -8.51
N ASP A 310 -15.31 -13.30 -8.13
CA ASP A 310 -16.55 -13.06 -8.86
C ASP A 310 -16.33 -12.15 -10.07
N LEU A 311 -15.58 -11.07 -9.87
CA LEU A 311 -15.19 -10.16 -10.94
C LEU A 311 -14.40 -10.87 -12.06
N PHE A 312 -13.57 -11.84 -11.71
CA PHE A 312 -12.79 -12.61 -12.69
C PHE A 312 -13.68 -13.48 -13.58
N LYS A 313 -14.73 -14.08 -13.02
CA LYS A 313 -15.68 -14.90 -13.79
C LYS A 313 -16.48 -14.06 -14.78
N GLU A 314 -16.84 -12.85 -14.37
CA GLU A 314 -17.70 -11.97 -15.18
C GLU A 314 -16.93 -11.15 -16.22
N GLN A 315 -15.78 -10.59 -15.83
CA GLN A 315 -15.07 -9.57 -16.59
C GLN A 315 -13.55 -9.79 -16.66
N GLY A 316 -13.00 -10.80 -15.97
CA GLY A 316 -11.57 -11.06 -15.92
C GLY A 316 -10.80 -10.00 -15.12
N TRP A 317 -9.77 -9.41 -15.74
CA TRP A 317 -9.03 -8.29 -15.16
C TRP A 317 -9.59 -6.96 -15.60
N ILE A 318 -9.87 -6.09 -14.64
CA ILE A 318 -10.33 -4.72 -14.92
C ILE A 318 -9.36 -3.69 -14.38
N SER A 319 -9.45 -2.46 -14.88
CA SER A 319 -8.63 -1.36 -14.39
C SER A 319 -8.80 -1.16 -12.88
N TYR A 320 -7.69 -0.89 -12.18
CA TYR A 320 -7.68 -0.69 -10.72
C TYR A 320 -8.77 0.25 -10.18
N PRO A 321 -9.03 1.45 -10.76
CA PRO A 321 -10.07 2.33 -10.23
C PRO A 321 -11.48 1.76 -10.33
N VAL A 322 -11.79 1.01 -11.40
CA VAL A 322 -13.08 0.31 -11.54
C VAL A 322 -13.16 -0.85 -10.54
N GLY A 323 -12.05 -1.56 -10.31
CA GLY A 323 -11.97 -2.60 -9.27
C GLY A 323 -12.20 -2.05 -7.86
N LEU A 324 -11.69 -0.86 -7.55
CA LEU A 324 -11.98 -0.19 -6.28
C LEU A 324 -13.47 0.16 -6.10
N ALA A 325 -14.15 0.53 -7.19
CA ALA A 325 -15.59 0.75 -7.19
C ALA A 325 -16.33 -0.56 -6.88
N HIS A 326 -15.98 -1.64 -7.59
CA HIS A 326 -16.58 -2.96 -7.40
C HIS A 326 -16.46 -3.47 -5.96
N LEU A 327 -15.29 -3.31 -5.32
CA LEU A 327 -15.07 -3.76 -3.93
C LEU A 327 -16.02 -3.14 -2.88
N LEU A 328 -16.68 -2.02 -3.18
CA LEU A 328 -17.67 -1.41 -2.29
C LEU A 328 -19.06 -2.05 -2.43
N ASP A 329 -19.39 -2.56 -3.62
CA ASP A 329 -20.69 -3.14 -3.96
C ASP A 329 -20.67 -4.69 -3.99
N GLU A 330 -19.49 -5.31 -4.02
CA GLU A 330 -19.32 -6.76 -4.04
C GLU A 330 -19.91 -7.39 -2.77
N ASP A 331 -20.69 -8.45 -2.97
CA ASP A 331 -21.18 -9.29 -1.89
C ASP A 331 -20.05 -10.17 -1.38
N TRP A 332 -19.31 -9.68 -0.38
CA TRP A 332 -18.24 -10.50 0.19
C TRP A 332 -18.83 -11.66 0.99
N ASP A 333 -18.13 -12.79 0.98
CA ASP A 333 -18.54 -13.98 1.72
C ASP A 333 -18.66 -13.70 3.23
N SER A 334 -19.84 -14.02 3.77
CA SER A 334 -20.20 -13.88 5.20
C SER A 334 -19.54 -14.91 6.11
N ASN A 335 -18.78 -15.86 5.55
CA ASN A 335 -18.11 -16.92 6.29
C ASN A 335 -16.63 -16.96 5.93
N SER A 336 -15.79 -16.35 6.78
CA SER A 336 -14.39 -16.76 6.85
C SER A 336 -13.76 -16.28 8.17
N TYR A 337 -13.62 -17.24 9.09
CA TYR A 337 -12.62 -17.28 10.17
C TYR A 337 -12.67 -16.27 11.32
N ASP A 338 -13.78 -15.57 11.55
CA ASP A 338 -14.02 -14.82 12.79
C ASP A 338 -15.10 -15.55 13.60
N GLU A 339 -14.66 -16.38 14.56
CA GLU A 339 -15.39 -16.98 15.69
C GLU A 339 -16.93 -16.81 15.66
N SER A 340 -17.60 -17.35 14.65
CA SER A 340 -19.04 -17.54 14.73
C SER A 340 -19.25 -18.75 15.65
N ASN A 341 -19.87 -18.49 16.79
CA ASN A 341 -20.36 -19.47 17.78
C ASN A 341 -21.43 -20.43 17.20
N GLU A 342 -21.39 -20.72 15.90
CA GLU A 342 -22.22 -21.75 15.30
C GLU A 342 -21.49 -23.09 15.44
N GLU A 343 -22.12 -23.99 16.21
CA GLU A 343 -21.70 -25.38 16.45
C GLU A 343 -21.79 -26.20 15.16
N LEU A 344 -20.98 -25.86 14.15
CA LEU A 344 -20.69 -26.79 13.07
C LEU A 344 -19.74 -27.88 13.62
N ASP A 345 -20.07 -29.13 13.31
CA ASP A 345 -19.22 -30.28 13.58
C ASP A 345 -17.83 -30.10 12.91
N ASP A 346 -16.78 -30.55 13.59
CA ASP A 346 -15.39 -30.35 13.17
C ASP A 346 -15.09 -31.00 11.82
N GLU A 347 -15.77 -32.10 11.48
CA GLU A 347 -15.61 -32.78 10.20
C GLU A 347 -16.21 -31.97 9.05
N GLN A 348 -17.34 -31.30 9.29
CA GLN A 348 -18.01 -30.45 8.31
C GLN A 348 -17.22 -29.17 8.07
N LYS A 349 -16.69 -28.53 9.13
CA LYS A 349 -15.77 -27.38 9.02
C LYS A 349 -14.54 -27.71 8.15
N ARG A 350 -13.94 -28.90 8.35
CA ARG A 350 -12.79 -29.35 7.54
C ARG A 350 -13.13 -29.56 6.08
N LYS A 351 -14.31 -30.14 5.78
CA LYS A 351 -14.78 -30.37 4.40
C LYS A 351 -15.02 -29.04 3.67
N GLU A 352 -15.70 -28.10 4.32
CA GLU A 352 -15.97 -26.77 3.76
C GLU A 352 -14.67 -25.98 3.54
N GLN A 353 -13.76 -25.98 4.52
CA GLN A 353 -12.43 -25.38 4.39
C GLN A 353 -11.65 -25.96 3.20
N THR A 354 -11.68 -27.27 3.01
CA THR A 354 -10.99 -27.92 1.89
C THR A 354 -11.59 -27.51 0.54
N LYS A 355 -12.92 -27.35 0.47
CA LYS A 355 -13.62 -26.91 -0.75
C LYS A 355 -13.27 -25.46 -1.10
N GLU A 356 -13.34 -24.55 -0.12
CA GLU A 356 -12.99 -23.13 -0.30
C GLU A 356 -11.54 -22.99 -0.78
N GLN A 357 -10.60 -23.70 -0.14
CA GLN A 357 -9.19 -23.67 -0.55
C GLN A 357 -8.97 -24.13 -1.99
N ARG A 358 -9.69 -25.15 -2.45
CA ARG A 358 -9.61 -25.59 -3.85
C ARG A 358 -10.13 -24.51 -4.81
N LEU A 359 -11.22 -23.84 -4.46
CA LEU A 359 -11.77 -22.75 -5.26
C LEU A 359 -10.80 -21.57 -5.35
N ILE A 360 -10.20 -21.17 -4.22
CA ILE A 360 -9.22 -20.07 -4.22
C ILE A 360 -7.93 -20.45 -4.95
N ASN A 361 -7.41 -21.67 -4.78
CA ASN A 361 -6.23 -22.12 -5.54
C ASN A 361 -6.51 -22.15 -7.05
N LYS A 362 -7.71 -22.60 -7.46
CA LYS A 362 -8.16 -22.55 -8.85
C LYS A 362 -8.21 -21.11 -9.37
N PHE A 363 -8.86 -20.20 -8.63
CA PHE A 363 -8.91 -18.78 -8.97
C PHE A 363 -7.52 -18.16 -9.15
N VAL A 364 -6.60 -18.41 -8.20
CA VAL A 364 -5.22 -17.93 -8.28
C VAL A 364 -4.53 -18.49 -9.54
N ALA A 365 -4.68 -19.79 -9.81
CA ALA A 365 -4.06 -20.41 -10.97
C ALA A 365 -4.62 -19.86 -12.30
N GLU A 366 -5.93 -19.68 -12.42
CA GLU A 366 -6.57 -19.09 -13.61
C GLU A 366 -6.10 -17.64 -13.83
N CYS A 367 -6.01 -16.84 -12.77
CA CYS A 367 -5.45 -15.49 -12.84
C CYS A 367 -4.00 -15.47 -13.32
N LEU A 368 -3.17 -16.37 -12.80
CA LEU A 368 -1.76 -16.51 -13.22
C LEU A 368 -1.64 -17.00 -14.66
N GLN A 369 -2.50 -17.94 -15.06
CA GLN A 369 -2.59 -18.45 -16.43
C GLN A 369 -2.89 -17.31 -17.41
N GLU A 370 -3.87 -16.46 -17.10
CA GLU A 370 -4.20 -15.31 -17.93
C GLU A 370 -3.03 -14.31 -18.00
N CYS A 371 -2.35 -14.04 -16.88
CA CYS A 371 -1.15 -13.19 -16.89
C CYS A 371 -0.03 -13.77 -17.77
N LEU A 372 0.18 -15.09 -17.74
CA LEU A 372 1.17 -15.79 -18.57
C LEU A 372 0.80 -15.82 -20.07
N ASN A 373 -0.47 -15.57 -20.40
CA ASN A 373 -0.97 -15.56 -21.78
C ASN A 373 -1.22 -14.14 -22.30
N THR A 374 -1.24 -13.12 -21.44
CA THR A 374 -1.49 -11.72 -21.79
C THR A 374 -0.18 -10.97 -22.01
N PRO A 375 0.19 -10.62 -23.25
CA PRO A 375 1.47 -9.98 -23.52
C PRO A 375 1.58 -8.56 -22.93
N ILE A 376 2.80 -8.13 -22.60
CA ILE A 376 3.05 -6.80 -21.97
C ILE A 376 3.30 -5.71 -23.02
N THR A 377 4.00 -6.03 -24.11
CA THR A 377 4.34 -5.11 -25.21
C THR A 377 4.27 -5.78 -26.57
N ASP A 378 5.12 -6.79 -26.80
CA ASP A 378 5.14 -7.62 -28.01
C ASP A 378 4.25 -8.86 -27.83
N ASN A 379 3.88 -9.56 -28.90
CA ASN A 379 3.17 -10.87 -28.87
C ASN A 379 3.99 -12.03 -28.25
N LYS A 380 4.95 -11.73 -27.37
CA LYS A 380 5.74 -12.74 -26.67
C LYS A 380 5.01 -13.17 -25.38
N PRO A 381 5.03 -14.46 -25.05
CA PRO A 381 4.52 -14.92 -23.76
C PRO A 381 5.36 -14.34 -22.61
N PRO A 382 4.76 -13.56 -21.69
CA PRO A 382 5.51 -12.90 -20.64
C PRO A 382 5.92 -13.89 -19.54
N ARG A 383 6.75 -13.41 -18.61
CA ARG A 383 6.91 -14.05 -17.29
C ARG A 383 5.97 -13.42 -16.26
N VAL A 384 5.80 -14.12 -15.13
CA VAL A 384 5.01 -13.61 -14.00
C VAL A 384 5.81 -13.71 -12.71
N LEU A 385 5.95 -12.60 -11.99
CA LEU A 385 6.39 -12.59 -10.60
C LEU A 385 5.16 -12.55 -9.68
N PHE A 386 4.83 -13.68 -9.09
CA PHE A 386 3.75 -13.84 -8.13
C PHE A 386 4.25 -13.72 -6.69
N MET A 387 3.70 -12.75 -5.95
CA MET A 387 4.03 -12.53 -4.55
C MET A 387 2.83 -12.67 -3.64
N ALA A 388 3.01 -13.33 -2.50
CA ALA A 388 1.97 -13.43 -1.46
C ALA A 388 2.56 -13.11 -0.08
N GLU A 389 1.84 -12.33 0.72
CA GLU A 389 2.23 -12.02 2.10
C GLU A 389 1.66 -13.07 3.04
N ALA A 390 2.54 -13.76 3.75
CA ALA A 390 2.22 -14.98 4.48
C ALA A 390 1.29 -14.70 5.67
N LEU A 391 1.50 -13.62 6.45
CA LEU A 391 0.65 -13.35 7.61
C LEU A 391 -0.80 -13.06 7.19
N ASN A 392 -0.97 -12.37 6.08
CA ASN A 392 -2.26 -12.01 5.51
C ASN A 392 -2.97 -13.21 4.86
N ALA A 393 -2.23 -14.06 4.12
CA ALA A 393 -2.84 -15.07 3.24
C ALA A 393 -2.76 -16.52 3.75
N ARG A 394 -1.92 -16.88 4.74
CA ARG A 394 -1.65 -18.28 5.14
C ARG A 394 -2.84 -19.09 5.65
N LYS A 395 -3.93 -18.44 6.07
CA LYS A 395 -5.18 -19.11 6.47
C LYS A 395 -6.00 -19.60 5.27
N ILE A 396 -5.88 -18.91 4.14
CA ILE A 396 -6.60 -19.22 2.89
C ILE A 396 -5.69 -20.03 1.95
N LEU A 397 -4.45 -19.58 1.78
CA LEU A 397 -3.42 -20.28 1.00
C LEU A 397 -2.51 -21.06 1.95
N ASN A 398 -2.94 -22.27 2.33
CA ASN A 398 -2.23 -23.10 3.31
C ASN A 398 -0.77 -23.40 2.94
N TRP A 399 -0.43 -23.44 1.66
CA TRP A 399 0.96 -23.64 1.21
C TRP A 399 1.91 -22.48 1.59
N LEU A 400 1.39 -21.34 2.07
CA LEU A 400 2.19 -20.25 2.65
C LEU A 400 2.55 -20.45 4.13
N GLN A 401 2.02 -21.48 4.78
CA GLN A 401 2.34 -21.81 6.17
C GLN A 401 3.79 -22.30 6.30
N ASN A 402 4.44 -21.99 7.43
CA ASN A 402 5.85 -22.31 7.66
C ASN A 402 6.15 -23.81 7.50
N GLN A 403 5.28 -24.68 8.03
CA GLN A 403 5.41 -26.13 7.93
C GLN A 403 5.49 -26.59 6.46
N ASN A 404 4.68 -25.99 5.59
CA ASN A 404 4.57 -26.37 4.18
C ASN A 404 5.72 -25.83 3.32
N LEU A 405 6.46 -24.84 3.80
CA LEU A 405 7.66 -24.33 3.13
C LEU A 405 8.76 -25.41 3.06
N LEU A 406 8.85 -26.26 4.09
CA LEU A 406 9.91 -27.25 4.26
C LEU A 406 9.53 -28.64 3.77
N THR A 407 8.23 -29.00 3.81
CA THR A 407 7.79 -30.39 3.63
C THR A 407 6.98 -30.65 2.36
N ASN A 408 6.41 -29.63 1.73
CA ASN A 408 5.54 -29.78 0.56
C ASN A 408 6.15 -29.13 -0.68
N ASP A 409 5.73 -29.56 -1.88
CA ASP A 409 5.89 -28.76 -3.10
C ASP A 409 4.77 -27.70 -3.11
N PRO A 410 5.01 -26.46 -2.66
CA PRO A 410 3.97 -25.41 -2.62
C PRO A 410 3.37 -25.11 -4.00
N LEU A 411 4.05 -25.49 -5.10
CA LEU A 411 3.48 -25.38 -6.45
C LEU A 411 2.46 -26.47 -6.76
N GLN A 412 2.38 -27.56 -5.99
CA GLN A 412 1.49 -28.68 -6.30
C GLN A 412 0.03 -28.22 -6.46
N ALA A 413 -0.40 -27.26 -5.65
CA ALA A 413 -1.74 -26.65 -5.76
C ALA A 413 -1.95 -25.88 -7.08
N LEU A 414 -0.88 -25.33 -7.66
CA LEU A 414 -0.91 -24.58 -8.93
C LEU A 414 -0.65 -25.48 -10.14
N LYS A 415 0.22 -26.50 -10.01
CA LYS A 415 0.58 -27.48 -11.05
C LYS A 415 -0.61 -28.28 -11.56
N GLN A 416 -1.69 -28.38 -10.77
CA GLN A 416 -2.94 -29.01 -11.21
C GLN A 416 -3.66 -28.23 -12.32
N TYR A 417 -3.37 -26.93 -12.46
CA TYR A 417 -4.08 -26.02 -13.34
C TYR A 417 -3.17 -25.38 -14.40
N LEU A 418 -1.86 -25.40 -14.22
CA LEU A 418 -0.87 -24.79 -15.12
C LEU A 418 -0.07 -25.84 -15.88
N SER A 419 0.20 -25.58 -17.16
CA SER A 419 1.09 -26.40 -17.98
C SER A 419 2.56 -26.25 -17.53
N GLN A 420 3.42 -27.20 -17.89
CA GLN A 420 4.85 -27.15 -17.56
C GLN A 420 5.55 -25.91 -18.16
N GLU A 421 5.16 -25.50 -19.37
CA GLU A 421 5.69 -24.29 -20.01
C GLU A 421 5.33 -23.02 -19.21
N GLN A 422 4.09 -22.95 -18.72
CA GLN A 422 3.62 -21.86 -17.86
C GLN A 422 4.35 -21.85 -16.51
N ILE A 423 4.55 -23.01 -15.91
CA ILE A 423 5.34 -23.17 -14.68
C ILE A 423 6.78 -22.67 -14.89
N ASN A 424 7.41 -22.94 -16.03
CA ASN A 424 8.78 -22.49 -16.32
C ASN A 424 8.91 -20.96 -16.48
N ARG A 425 7.80 -20.26 -16.72
CA ARG A 425 7.75 -18.78 -16.82
C ARG A 425 7.24 -18.09 -15.54
N LEU A 426 6.91 -18.86 -14.52
CA LEU A 426 6.38 -18.38 -13.25
C LEU A 426 7.49 -18.25 -12.20
N TRP A 427 7.55 -17.12 -11.51
CA TRP A 427 8.36 -16.92 -10.31
C TRP A 427 7.44 -16.73 -9.10
N VAL A 428 7.59 -17.57 -8.08
CA VAL A 428 6.76 -17.54 -6.87
C VAL A 428 7.60 -17.15 -5.67
N VAL A 429 7.16 -16.09 -4.98
CA VAL A 429 7.85 -15.51 -3.83
C VAL A 429 6.87 -15.32 -2.68
N ARG A 430 7.21 -15.90 -1.52
CA ARG A 430 6.49 -15.66 -0.26
C ARG A 430 7.20 -14.56 0.52
N LEU A 431 6.41 -13.62 1.02
CA LEU A 431 6.87 -12.48 1.80
C LEU A 431 6.32 -12.56 3.22
N ARG A 432 7.09 -12.11 4.22
CA ARG A 432 6.61 -12.03 5.60
C ARG A 432 7.28 -10.87 6.34
N ILE A 433 6.50 -10.02 7.01
CA ILE A 433 7.05 -8.94 7.84
C ILE A 433 7.36 -9.50 9.23
N ALA A 434 8.56 -9.21 9.74
CA ALA A 434 9.01 -9.63 11.06
C ALA A 434 8.47 -8.70 12.17
N ASP A 435 7.18 -8.84 12.47
CA ASP A 435 6.51 -8.10 13.56
C ASP A 435 6.10 -8.99 14.75
N THR A 436 5.92 -10.30 14.52
CA THR A 436 5.56 -11.28 15.54
C THR A 436 6.78 -12.12 15.93
N GLY A 437 6.84 -12.57 17.19
CA GLY A 437 7.93 -13.41 17.72
C GLY A 437 8.14 -14.76 17.03
N GLU A 438 7.40 -15.04 15.96
CA GLU A 438 7.54 -16.19 15.05
C GLU A 438 8.68 -16.05 14.03
N VAL A 439 9.44 -14.94 14.07
CA VAL A 439 10.63 -14.74 13.23
C VAL A 439 11.89 -14.90 14.08
N PRO A 440 12.81 -15.79 13.70
CA PRO A 440 14.12 -15.80 14.31
C PRO A 440 14.81 -14.46 14.07
N VAL A 441 15.22 -13.78 15.14
CA VAL A 441 16.05 -12.58 15.07
C VAL A 441 17.44 -13.02 14.63
N ALA A 442 17.70 -13.05 13.32
CA ALA A 442 19.00 -13.42 12.78
C ALA A 442 20.06 -12.38 13.16
N ILE A 443 21.27 -12.87 13.48
CA ILE A 443 22.44 -12.02 13.66
C ILE A 443 23.06 -11.82 12.29
N VAL A 444 23.05 -10.57 11.80
CA VAL A 444 23.83 -10.20 10.63
C VAL A 444 25.28 -10.09 11.08
N LYS A 445 26.13 -10.97 10.57
CA LYS A 445 27.58 -10.94 10.83
C LYS A 445 28.15 -9.58 10.45
N ASP A 446 28.95 -8.99 11.35
CA ASP A 446 29.64 -7.70 11.14
C ASP A 446 28.74 -6.48 10.85
N SER A 447 27.44 -6.55 11.18
CA SER A 447 26.54 -5.40 11.07
C SER A 447 26.09 -4.91 12.45
N SER A 448 26.63 -3.77 12.88
CA SER A 448 26.09 -3.04 14.03
C SER A 448 24.65 -2.61 13.71
N GLY A 449 23.67 -3.29 14.31
CA GLY A 449 22.25 -3.08 14.09
C GLY A 449 21.88 -1.59 14.03
N SER A 450 21.20 -1.21 12.94
CA SER A 450 20.52 0.07 12.63
C SER A 450 20.96 0.79 11.34
N ARG A 451 22.11 0.45 10.73
CA ARG A 451 22.64 1.24 9.59
C ARG A 451 22.69 0.55 8.23
N THR A 452 22.48 -0.77 8.15
CA THR A 452 22.72 -1.53 6.93
C THR A 452 21.42 -1.85 6.18
N SER A 453 21.17 -1.19 5.06
CA SER A 453 20.17 -1.65 4.07
C SER A 453 20.78 -2.69 3.15
N GLY A 454 20.05 -3.76 2.84
CA GLY A 454 20.49 -4.79 1.91
C GLY A 454 19.68 -6.08 2.01
N VAL A 455 20.08 -7.05 1.18
CA VAL A 455 19.57 -8.42 1.19
C VAL A 455 20.61 -9.35 1.80
N TYR A 456 20.17 -10.25 2.66
CA TYR A 456 21.01 -11.20 3.36
C TYR A 456 20.45 -12.60 3.14
N ARG A 457 21.27 -13.55 2.67
CA ARG A 457 20.87 -14.94 2.57
C ARG A 457 20.98 -15.59 3.95
N TRP A 458 19.96 -16.32 4.34
CA TRP A 458 20.00 -17.11 5.57
C TRP A 458 20.78 -18.40 5.32
N ARG A 459 21.86 -18.64 6.07
CA ARG A 459 22.61 -19.90 5.97
C ARG A 459 21.98 -21.01 6.80
N GLY A 460 21.96 -22.21 6.25
CA GLY A 460 21.50 -23.43 6.90
C GLY A 460 19.98 -23.57 6.97
N VAL A 461 19.21 -22.74 6.25
CA VAL A 461 17.74 -22.75 6.28
C VAL A 461 17.21 -22.75 4.85
N CYS A 462 16.57 -23.85 4.43
CA CYS A 462 16.09 -24.05 3.06
C CYS A 462 17.20 -23.89 2.00
N ASP A 463 18.39 -24.47 2.21
CA ASP A 463 19.53 -24.41 1.28
C ASP A 463 19.55 -25.61 0.31
N ASP A 464 18.39 -26.04 -0.20
CA ASP A 464 18.30 -27.18 -1.14
C ASP A 464 18.53 -26.79 -2.61
N GLY A 465 18.81 -25.50 -2.88
CA GLY A 465 19.13 -24.97 -4.21
C GLY A 465 17.90 -24.59 -5.05
N GLU A 466 16.74 -25.19 -4.79
CA GLU A 466 15.45 -24.81 -5.40
C GLU A 466 14.71 -23.76 -4.57
N ARG A 467 14.88 -23.84 -3.24
CA ARG A 467 14.33 -22.90 -2.27
C ARG A 467 15.49 -22.16 -1.65
N SER A 468 15.20 -20.95 -1.19
CA SER A 468 16.18 -20.12 -0.48
C SER A 468 15.47 -19.07 0.32
N LEU A 469 15.97 -18.82 1.52
CA LEU A 469 15.41 -17.83 2.43
C LEU A 469 16.34 -16.61 2.53
N TYR A 470 15.76 -15.42 2.36
CA TYR A 470 16.46 -14.15 2.42
C TYR A 470 15.81 -13.22 3.41
N LEU A 471 16.64 -12.36 4.02
CA LEU A 471 16.23 -11.27 4.88
C LEU A 471 16.52 -9.94 4.17
N SER A 472 15.52 -9.08 4.13
CA SER A 472 15.54 -7.82 3.41
C SER A 472 15.41 -6.67 4.40
N VAL A 473 16.53 -5.98 4.64
CA VAL A 473 16.60 -4.81 5.53
C VAL A 473 16.58 -3.55 4.67
N ARG A 474 15.63 -2.65 4.91
CA ARG A 474 15.56 -1.35 4.24
C ARG A 474 15.89 -0.22 5.20
N LYS A 475 15.98 1.00 4.66
CA LYS A 475 15.96 2.22 5.47
C LYS A 475 14.66 2.30 6.27
N ALA A 476 14.73 2.75 7.52
CA ALA A 476 13.56 2.93 8.37
C ALA A 476 12.54 3.91 7.76
N LEU A 477 11.26 3.52 7.81
CA LEU A 477 10.12 4.34 7.40
C LEU A 477 10.00 5.59 8.26
N TYR A 478 9.22 6.57 7.81
CA TYR A 478 8.86 7.69 8.68
C TYR A 478 8.11 7.22 9.93
N THR A 479 7.22 6.24 9.79
CA THR A 479 6.46 5.63 10.89
C THR A 479 7.33 4.82 11.87
N GLU A 480 8.51 4.38 11.45
CA GLU A 480 9.47 3.61 12.28
C GLU A 480 10.57 4.50 12.87
N ARG A 481 10.68 5.76 12.44
CA ARG A 481 11.57 6.74 13.03
C ARG A 481 10.90 7.22 14.32
N GLY A 482 11.37 6.71 15.45
CA GLY A 482 10.74 6.85 16.76
C GLY A 482 10.14 8.23 17.02
N THR A 483 8.83 8.28 17.21
CA THR A 483 8.14 9.44 17.80
C THR A 483 8.28 9.47 19.33
N THR A 484 8.70 8.36 19.95
CA THR A 484 9.17 8.31 21.34
C THR A 484 10.68 8.56 21.36
N ILE A 485 11.05 9.84 21.41
CA ILE A 485 12.35 10.19 21.98
C ILE A 485 12.28 9.63 23.39
N LEU A 486 13.11 8.63 23.71
CA LEU A 486 13.39 8.31 25.11
C LEU A 486 13.76 9.66 25.73
N GLN A 487 12.86 10.23 26.51
CA GLN A 487 13.16 11.48 27.18
C GLN A 487 14.42 11.23 27.98
N LYS A 488 15.35 12.19 27.93
CA LYS A 488 16.70 12.17 28.53
C LYS A 488 16.74 11.62 29.99
N ASN A 489 15.60 11.60 30.65
CA ASN A 489 15.40 11.20 32.04
C ASN A 489 15.25 9.68 32.26
N GLN A 490 15.14 8.84 31.20
CA GLN A 490 14.91 7.39 31.36
C GLN A 490 16.16 6.51 31.21
N SER A 491 17.34 7.06 30.92
CA SER A 491 18.59 6.29 30.91
C SER A 491 19.80 7.17 31.25
N ARG A 492 20.47 6.89 32.39
CA ARG A 492 21.69 7.60 32.83
C ARG A 492 22.93 7.28 31.97
N LEU A 493 22.82 6.33 31.03
CA LEU A 493 23.93 5.87 30.18
C LEU A 493 23.80 6.28 28.71
N ASP A 494 22.71 6.94 28.32
CA ASP A 494 22.45 7.31 26.94
C ASP A 494 22.46 8.84 26.78
N ASN A 495 23.34 9.37 25.93
CA ASN A 495 23.48 10.81 25.69
C ASN A 495 22.35 11.39 24.82
N GLY A 496 21.33 10.59 24.49
CA GLY A 496 20.16 11.01 23.74
C GLY A 496 20.46 11.37 22.28
N SER A 497 21.63 11.00 21.76
CA SER A 497 22.06 11.40 20.41
C SER A 497 21.58 10.49 19.29
N ARG A 498 20.97 9.32 19.59
CA ARG A 498 20.55 8.35 18.58
C ARG A 498 19.29 7.59 19.00
N GLN A 499 18.15 7.87 18.35
CA GLN A 499 17.03 6.92 18.35
C GLN A 499 17.28 5.84 17.29
N PRO A 500 17.44 4.56 17.65
CA PRO A 500 17.40 3.49 16.67
C PRO A 500 15.94 3.26 16.26
N GLY A 501 15.50 3.92 15.18
CA GLY A 501 14.32 3.44 14.46
C GLY A 501 14.61 2.01 13.98
N ARG A 502 13.91 1.02 14.54
CA ARG A 502 14.10 -0.39 14.14
C ARG A 502 13.35 -0.62 12.83
N ALA A 503 14.08 -0.63 11.71
CA ALA A 503 13.49 -0.99 10.43
C ALA A 503 12.97 -2.42 10.49
N ARG A 504 11.68 -2.63 10.16
CA ARG A 504 11.09 -3.97 10.13
C ARG A 504 11.74 -4.79 9.02
N ILE A 505 12.24 -5.97 9.39
CA ILE A 505 12.84 -6.92 8.45
C ILE A 505 11.73 -7.55 7.62
N LEU A 506 11.97 -7.67 6.31
CA LEU A 506 11.11 -8.42 5.41
C LEU A 506 11.80 -9.75 5.08
N GLU A 507 11.17 -10.85 5.42
CA GLU A 507 11.56 -12.17 4.93
C GLU A 507 11.09 -12.34 3.48
N ILE A 508 11.97 -12.88 2.64
CA ILE A 508 11.73 -13.23 1.24
C ILE A 508 12.09 -14.71 1.10
N ALA A 509 11.08 -15.56 0.98
CA ALA A 509 11.26 -16.98 0.66
C ALA A 509 11.01 -17.18 -0.84
N LEU A 510 12.03 -17.62 -1.56
CA LEU A 510 11.88 -18.00 -2.97
C LEU A 510 11.35 -19.42 -3.03
N ILE A 511 10.19 -19.59 -3.64
CA ILE A 511 9.48 -20.86 -3.73
C ILE A 511 9.75 -21.54 -5.08
N HIS A 512 9.75 -20.75 -6.15
CA HIS A 512 9.98 -21.23 -7.52
C HIS A 512 10.58 -20.11 -8.35
N HIS A 513 11.72 -20.33 -9.00
CA HIS A 513 12.41 -19.29 -9.75
C HIS A 513 13.29 -19.82 -10.91
N PRO A 514 12.71 -20.56 -11.87
CA PRO A 514 13.45 -21.09 -13.01
C PRO A 514 14.18 -19.98 -13.78
N GLU A 515 15.37 -20.33 -14.29
CA GLU A 515 16.18 -19.51 -15.20
C GLU A 515 16.69 -18.18 -14.61
N ILE A 516 16.54 -17.96 -13.30
CA ILE A 516 17.10 -16.81 -12.58
C ILE A 516 17.81 -17.25 -11.29
N LYS A 517 18.98 -16.67 -11.02
CA LYS A 517 19.69 -16.89 -9.75
C LYS A 517 18.86 -16.32 -8.58
N GLY A 518 18.68 -17.10 -7.51
CA GLY A 518 17.90 -16.70 -6.35
C GLY A 518 18.31 -15.35 -5.76
N ASP A 519 19.61 -15.11 -5.59
CA ASP A 519 20.16 -13.82 -5.14
C ASP A 519 19.69 -12.61 -5.95
N LYS A 520 19.59 -12.80 -7.27
CA LYS A 520 19.22 -11.75 -8.20
C LYS A 520 17.72 -11.44 -8.08
N LEU A 521 16.89 -12.49 -7.98
CA LEU A 521 15.46 -12.32 -7.77
C LEU A 521 15.16 -11.69 -6.39
N ALA A 522 15.86 -12.11 -5.34
CA ALA A 522 15.70 -11.53 -4.01
C ALA A 522 16.09 -10.03 -3.96
N HIS A 523 17.18 -9.65 -4.64
CA HIS A 523 17.54 -8.24 -4.83
C HIS A 523 16.49 -7.45 -5.58
N PHE A 524 15.94 -8.02 -6.65
CA PHE A 524 14.88 -7.39 -7.41
C PHE A 524 13.65 -7.14 -6.54
N VAL A 525 13.16 -8.16 -5.83
CA VAL A 525 12.03 -8.06 -4.88
C VAL A 525 12.31 -7.00 -3.81
N HIS A 526 13.53 -6.97 -3.24
CA HIS A 526 13.92 -5.91 -2.30
C HIS A 526 13.83 -4.52 -2.93
N SER A 527 14.34 -4.36 -4.16
CA SER A 527 14.37 -3.08 -4.84
C SER A 527 12.97 -2.55 -5.18
N LEU A 528 11.99 -3.43 -5.44
CA LEU A 528 10.59 -3.05 -5.72
C LEU A 528 9.98 -2.21 -4.58
N ARG A 529 10.46 -2.35 -3.34
CA ARG A 529 10.04 -1.51 -2.19
C ARG A 529 10.36 -0.03 -2.41
N SER A 530 11.47 0.26 -3.11
CA SER A 530 11.93 1.63 -3.41
C SER A 530 11.37 2.19 -4.72
N ARG A 531 10.72 1.33 -5.54
CA ARG A 531 10.12 1.75 -6.82
C ARG A 531 8.74 2.36 -6.65
N TRP A 532 8.14 2.26 -5.46
CA TRP A 532 6.91 2.95 -5.13
C TRP A 532 7.09 4.47 -5.33
N PRO A 533 6.39 5.10 -6.28
CA PRO A 533 6.69 6.46 -6.70
C PRO A 533 5.98 7.52 -5.85
N TYR A 534 5.17 7.08 -4.89
CA TYR A 534 4.53 7.93 -3.89
C TYR A 534 5.41 7.99 -2.62
N PHE A 535 4.81 8.01 -1.44
CA PHE A 535 5.52 8.04 -0.16
C PHE A 535 6.22 6.68 0.11
N ALA A 536 7.35 6.40 -0.57
CA ALA A 536 8.14 5.16 -0.45
C ALA A 536 8.60 4.88 0.99
N ASN A 537 8.81 5.94 1.77
CA ASN A 537 9.17 5.84 3.19
C ASN A 537 7.97 5.53 4.10
N ASP A 538 6.79 5.19 3.56
CA ASP A 538 5.62 4.77 4.32
C ASP A 538 5.22 3.31 4.05
N VAL A 539 5.86 2.61 3.10
CA VAL A 539 5.43 1.26 2.70
C VAL A 539 6.46 0.18 3.03
N SER A 540 5.99 -0.89 3.66
CA SER A 540 6.81 -2.03 4.09
C SER A 540 7.01 -3.08 2.98
N LEU A 541 5.96 -3.39 2.23
CA LEU A 541 5.93 -4.42 1.18
C LEU A 541 6.31 -3.88 -0.21
N PRO A 542 6.86 -4.74 -1.10
CA PRO A 542 7.20 -4.35 -2.47
C PRO A 542 5.96 -4.12 -3.34
N LEU A 543 6.13 -3.39 -4.45
CA LEU A 543 5.11 -3.32 -5.51
C LEU A 543 4.73 -4.74 -5.99
N PRO A 544 3.44 -5.09 -6.18
CA PRO A 544 2.25 -4.23 -6.18
C PRO A 544 1.45 -4.14 -4.85
N PHE A 545 1.92 -4.69 -3.73
CA PHE A 545 1.21 -4.62 -2.44
C PHE A 545 0.75 -3.24 -1.97
N PRO A 546 1.46 -2.11 -2.22
CA PRO A 546 0.94 -0.79 -1.89
C PRO A 546 -0.46 -0.53 -2.48
N PHE A 547 -0.81 -1.09 -3.64
CA PHE A 547 -2.16 -1.00 -4.20
C PHE A 547 -3.16 -1.91 -3.45
N ALA A 548 -2.76 -3.11 -3.04
CA ALA A 548 -3.63 -4.00 -2.26
C ALA A 548 -3.96 -3.42 -0.88
N ILE A 549 -2.96 -2.85 -0.20
CA ILE A 549 -3.15 -2.13 1.06
C ILE A 549 -4.09 -0.93 0.87
N LYS A 550 -4.05 -0.27 -0.30
CA LYS A 550 -4.93 0.86 -0.57
C LYS A 550 -6.34 0.46 -0.97
N ALA A 551 -6.50 -0.67 -1.63
CA ALA A 551 -7.80 -1.31 -1.78
C ALA A 551 -8.40 -1.67 -0.41
N LYS A 552 -7.60 -2.26 0.50
CA LYS A 552 -8.01 -2.49 1.90
C LYS A 552 -8.44 -1.20 2.59
N GLU A 553 -7.59 -0.17 2.57
CA GLU A 553 -7.88 1.10 3.22
C GLU A 553 -9.14 1.76 2.65
N TYR A 554 -9.40 1.63 1.35
CA TYR A 554 -10.58 2.18 0.69
C TYR A 554 -11.85 1.38 1.00
N ALA A 555 -11.78 0.05 0.96
CA ALA A 555 -12.93 -0.82 1.14
C ALA A 555 -13.29 -1.10 2.61
N ILE A 556 -12.39 -0.90 3.58
CA ILE A 556 -12.57 -1.39 4.98
C ILE A 556 -12.69 -0.26 6.03
N SER A 557 -12.47 1.01 5.67
CA SER A 557 -12.70 2.25 6.47
C SER A 557 -12.01 2.40 7.84
N THR A 558 -11.72 1.33 8.58
CA THR A 558 -11.03 1.36 9.86
C THR A 558 -9.88 0.36 9.89
N LYS A 559 -8.83 0.66 10.68
CA LYS A 559 -7.77 -0.31 10.95
C LYS A 559 -8.39 -1.48 11.70
N ASP A 560 -8.21 -2.66 11.15
CA ASP A 560 -8.65 -3.90 11.77
C ASP A 560 -7.76 -4.17 13.00
N PRO A 561 -8.27 -4.11 14.25
CA PRO A 561 -7.46 -4.37 15.43
C PRO A 561 -7.00 -5.84 15.51
N VAL A 562 -7.64 -6.74 14.75
CA VAL A 562 -7.36 -8.18 14.74
C VAL A 562 -5.97 -8.52 14.13
N GLU A 563 -5.32 -7.56 13.46
CA GLU A 563 -3.94 -7.71 12.97
C GLU A 563 -2.86 -7.32 13.99
N SER A 564 -3.24 -6.88 15.20
CA SER A 564 -2.34 -6.70 16.33
C SER A 564 -2.67 -7.78 17.36
N PRO A 565 -1.76 -8.72 17.71
CA PRO A 565 -1.91 -9.42 18.97
C PRO A 565 -1.98 -8.33 20.03
N GLU A 566 -2.99 -8.41 20.90
CA GLU A 566 -3.21 -7.49 22.01
C GLU A 566 -1.87 -7.26 22.71
N THR A 567 -1.29 -6.09 22.49
CA THR A 567 -0.30 -5.56 23.42
C THR A 567 -1.15 -4.85 24.44
N GLU A 568 -1.28 -5.49 25.60
CA GLU A 568 -1.73 -4.86 26.83
C GLU A 568 -0.97 -3.53 27.00
N ASP A 569 -1.63 -2.44 26.64
CA ASP A 569 -1.27 -1.10 27.08
C ASP A 569 -2.57 -0.28 27.11
N SER A 570 -3.52 -0.78 27.91
CA SER A 570 -4.60 0.01 28.49
C SER A 570 -4.36 0.10 30.00
N ASN A 571 -3.36 0.88 30.37
CA ASN A 571 -3.30 1.57 31.64
C ASN A 571 -2.59 2.91 31.39
N PHE A 572 -3.39 3.95 31.20
CA PHE A 572 -3.30 5.29 31.81
C PHE A 572 -4.21 6.28 31.07
#